data_AF-A0A1Q3H4F4-F1
#
_entry.id   AF-A0A1Q3H4F4-F1
#
_cell.length_a   1.000
_cell.length_b   1.000
_cell.length_c   1.000
_cell.angle_alpha   90.00
_cell.angle_beta   90.00
_cell.angle_gamma   90.00
#
_symmetry.space_group_name_H-M   'P 1'
#
loop_
_entity.id
_entity.type
_entity.pdbx_description
1 polymer ?
#
loop_
_entity_poly.entity_id
_entity_poly.type
_entity_poly.pdbx_seq_one_letter_code
_entity_poly.pdbx_strand_id
1 'polypeptide(L)' 'MTIQHIKQFLEKNGAPLAWLRVQLRLLPHFNKRGFFLHSMNEKEELDDELIELIDQVLEEIYHLKLA' A
#
# COMPACT_ATOMS: atom_id res chain seq x y z
N MET A 1 6.24 -2.08 -8.79
CA MET A 1 4.76 -1.93 -8.71
C MET A 1 4.45 -0.50 -8.31
N THR A 2 3.36 0.12 -8.79
CA THR A 2 3.01 1.51 -8.40
C THR A 2 1.91 1.56 -7.36
N ILE A 3 1.78 2.69 -6.65
CA ILE A 3 0.68 2.94 -5.71
C ILE A 3 -0.68 2.80 -6.40
N GLN A 4 -0.81 3.27 -7.64
CA GLN A 4 -2.04 3.13 -8.44
C GLN A 4 -2.45 1.65 -8.59
N HIS A 5 -1.50 0.75 -8.86
CA HIS A 5 -1.80 -0.67 -8.99
C HIS A 5 -2.33 -1.26 -7.68
N ILE A 6 -1.72 -0.90 -6.54
CA ILE A 6 -2.15 -1.39 -5.22
C ILE A 6 -3.54 -0.85 -4.87
N LYS A 7 -3.81 0.43 -5.15
CA LYS A 7 -5.14 1.01 -4.98
C LYS A 7 -6.20 0.27 -5.78
N GLN A 8 -5.95 0.04 -7.08
CA GLN A 8 -6.88 -0.67 -7.96
C GLN A 8 -7.12 -2.11 -7.51
N PHE A 9 -6.08 -2.79 -7.02
CA PHE A 9 -6.21 -4.13 -6.44
C PHE A 9 -7.13 -4.12 -5.21
N LEU A 10 -6.95 -3.15 -4.30
CA LEU A 10 -7.74 -3.03 -3.09
C LEU A 10 -9.17 -2.55 -3.33
N GLU A 11 -9.40 -1.73 -4.36
CA GLU A 11 -10.75 -1.35 -4.78
C GLU A 11 -11.55 -2.55 -5.32
N LYS A 12 -10.88 -3.53 -5.94
CA LYS A 12 -11.53 -4.74 -6.48
C LYS A 12 -11.71 -5.85 -5.44
N ASN A 13 -10.73 -6.05 -4.56
CA ASN A 13 -10.65 -7.22 -3.69
C ASN A 13 -10.76 -6.89 -2.20
N GLY A 14 -10.51 -5.64 -1.82
CA GLY A 14 -10.44 -5.20 -0.43
C GLY A 14 -11.73 -4.54 0.07
N ALA A 15 -11.72 -4.19 1.36
CA ALA A 15 -12.78 -3.42 1.98
C ALA A 15 -12.68 -1.92 1.61
N PRO A 16 -13.77 -1.14 1.75
CA PRO A 16 -13.70 0.31 1.68
C PRO A 16 -12.61 0.86 2.61
N LEU A 17 -11.84 1.84 2.13
CA LEU A 17 -10.71 2.45 2.86
C LEU A 17 -9.54 1.50 3.16
N ALA A 18 -9.45 0.32 2.54
CA ALA A 18 -8.33 -0.60 2.74
C ALA A 18 -6.97 0.07 2.47
N TRP A 19 -6.87 0.84 1.40
CA TRP A 19 -5.65 1.58 1.09
C TRP A 19 -5.25 2.58 2.19
N LEU A 20 -6.21 3.34 2.73
CA LEU A 20 -5.94 4.28 3.84
C LEU A 20 -5.40 3.55 5.08
N ARG A 21 -5.95 2.36 5.39
CA ARG A 21 -5.47 1.54 6.51
C ARG A 21 -4.04 1.05 6.28
N VAL A 22 -3.72 0.60 5.06
CA VAL A 22 -2.34 0.24 4.67
C VAL A 22 -1.41 1.44 4.82
N GLN A 23 -1.80 2.61 4.31
CA GLN A 23 -1.02 3.84 4.43
C GLN A 23 -0.74 4.23 5.87
N LEU A 24 -1.73 4.16 6.75
CA LEU A 24 -1.57 4.49 8.18
C LEU A 24 -0.69 3.48 8.91
N ARG A 25 -0.85 2.18 8.62
CA ARG A 25 -0.05 1.09 9.20
C ARG A 25 1.42 1.22 8.83
N LEU A 26 1.69 1.54 7.56
CA LEU A 26 3.04 1.63 7.01
C LEU A 26 3.57 3.07 6.96
N LEU A 27 2.89 4.04 7.59
CA LEU A 27 3.27 5.45 7.55
C LEU A 27 4.74 5.70 7.95
N PRO A 28 5.30 5.05 8.98
CA PRO A 28 6.72 5.19 9.29
C PRO A 28 7.65 4.70 8.18
N HIS A 29 7.26 3.64 7.46
CA HIS A 29 8.04 3.06 6.36
C HIS A 29 7.95 3.92 5.10
N PHE A 30 6.76 4.45 4.80
CA PHE A 30 6.53 5.42 3.74
C PHE A 30 7.34 6.71 3.96
N ASN A 31 7.27 7.29 5.17
CA ASN A 31 7.97 8.54 5.48
C ASN A 31 9.49 8.40 5.35
N LYS A 32 10.07 7.25 5.71
CA LYS A 32 11.52 6.98 5.54
C LYS A 32 11.97 7.02 4.08
N ARG A 33 11.06 6.80 3.15
CA ARG A 33 11.28 6.81 1.70
C ARG A 33 10.78 8.09 1.02
N GLY A 34 10.34 9.08 1.80
CA GLY A 34 9.84 10.35 1.28
C GLY A 34 8.38 10.33 0.82
N PHE A 35 7.65 9.23 1.04
CA PHE A 35 6.22 9.17 0.76
C PHE A 35 5.44 9.75 1.94
N PHE A 36 4.70 10.84 1.71
CA PHE A 36 3.83 11.44 2.71
C PHE A 36 2.37 11.32 2.31
N LEU A 37 1.48 11.12 3.28
CA LEU A 37 0.05 10.94 3.08
C LEU A 37 -0.61 12.01 2.18
N HIS A 38 -0.15 13.26 2.28
CA HIS A 38 -0.70 14.40 1.56
C HIS A 38 -0.05 14.65 0.19
N SER A 39 1.04 13.97 -0.16
CA SER A 39 1.81 14.21 -1.39
C SER A 39 2.18 12.94 -2.14
N MET A 40 1.63 11.79 -1.74
CA MET A 40 1.92 10.49 -2.34
C MET A 40 1.43 10.45 -3.79
N ASN A 41 2.33 10.29 -4.76
CA ASN A 41 1.97 10.25 -6.17
C ASN A 41 1.58 8.82 -6.57
N GLU A 42 0.43 8.65 -7.22
CA GLU A 42 -0.05 7.32 -7.60
C GLU A 42 0.83 6.61 -8.62
N LYS A 43 1.58 7.38 -9.42
CA LYS A 43 2.51 6.86 -10.43
C LYS A 43 3.89 6.52 -9.88
N GLU A 44 4.12 6.77 -8.61
CA GLU A 44 5.41 6.52 -7.97
C GLU A 44 5.62 5.01 -7.80
N GLU A 45 6.84 4.57 -8.13
CA GLU A 45 7.25 3.18 -7.98
C GLU A 45 7.63 2.90 -6.53
N LEU A 46 7.17 1.75 -6.04
CA LEU A 46 7.53 1.25 -4.72
C LEU A 46 8.70 0.27 -4.87
N ASP A 47 9.68 0.38 -3.96
CA ASP A 47 10.73 -0.62 -3.83
C ASP A 47 10.22 -1.95 -3.30
N ASP A 48 10.98 -3.01 -3.53
CA ASP A 48 10.60 -4.39 -3.20
C ASP A 48 10.30 -4.59 -1.72
N GLU A 49 11.08 -3.99 -0.82
CA GLU A 49 10.85 -4.08 0.64
C GLU A 49 9.50 -3.44 1.01
N LEU A 50 9.16 -2.29 0.43
CA LEU A 50 7.88 -1.65 0.69
C LEU A 50 6.71 -2.45 0.10
N ILE A 51 6.90 -3.10 -1.05
CA ILE A 51 5.91 -4.01 -1.64
C ILE A 51 5.68 -5.22 -0.72
N GLU A 52 6.75 -5.85 -0.22
CA GLU A 52 6.65 -6.97 0.72
C GLU A 52 5.92 -6.58 2.00
N LEU A 53 6.22 -5.41 2.56
CA LEU A 53 5.54 -4.90 3.74
C LEU A 53 4.05 -4.65 3.48
N ILE A 54 3.69 -4.15 2.29
CA ILE A 54 2.28 -4.00 1.91
C ILE A 54 1.63 -5.37 1.80
N ASP A 55 2.25 -6.34 1.12
CA ASP A 55 1.71 -7.69 0.97
C ASP A 55 1.47 -8.37 2.33
N GLN A 56 2.41 -8.25 3.26
CA GLN A 56 2.25 -8.74 4.64
C GLN A 56 1.04 -8.11 5.34
N VAL A 57 0.87 -6.78 5.23
CA VAL A 57 -0.28 -6.08 5.83
C VAL A 57 -1.60 -6.52 5.19
N LEU A 58 -1.60 -6.77 3.88
CA LEU A 58 -2.79 -7.24 3.17
C LEU A 58 -3.17 -8.66 3.56
N GLU A 59 -2.21 -9.55 3.72
CA GLU A 59 -2.44 -10.91 4.20
C GLU A 59 -2.95 -10.90 5.65
N GLU A 60 -2.32 -10.13 6.53
CA GLU A 60 -2.69 -10.04 7.96
C GLU A 60 -4.11 -9.51 8.18
N ILE A 61 -4.51 -8.47 7.44
CA ILE A 61 -5.77 -7.76 7.69
C ILE A 61 -6.90 -8.30 6.82
N TYR A 62 -6.60 -8.71 5.59
CA TYR A 62 -7.60 -9.02 4.57
C TYR A 62 -7.50 -10.44 4.01
N HIS A 63 -6.47 -11.22 4.36
CA HIS A 63 -6.17 -12.52 3.74
C HIS A 63 -6.05 -12.42 2.21
N LEU A 64 -5.44 -11.32 1.74
CA LEU A 64 -5.20 -11.01 0.33
C LEU A 64 -3.71 -10.98 0.01
N LYS A 65 -3.36 -11.35 -1.23
CA LYS A 65 -1.99 -11.23 -1.76
C LYS A 65 -1.94 -10.44 -3.07
N LEU A 66 -0.90 -9.62 -3.22
CA LEU A 66 -0.52 -8.96 -4.46
C LEU A 66 0.05 -10.02 -5.40
N ALA A 67 -0.82 -10.64 -6.20
CA ALA A 67 -0.47 -11.67 -7.18
C ALA A 67 0.45 -11.15 -8.31
#